data_AF-A0A1H5KMJ8-F1
#
_entry.id   AF-A0A1H5KMJ8-F1
#
_cell.length_a   1.000
_cell.length_b   1.000
_cell.length_c   1.000
_cell.angle_alpha   90.00
_cell.angle_beta   90.00
_cell.angle_gamma   90.00
#
_symmetry.space_group_name_H-M   'P 1'
#
loop_
_entity.id
_entity.type
_entity.pdbx_description
1 polymer ?
#
loop_
_entity_poly.entity_id
_entity_poly.type
_entity_poly.pdbx_seq_one_letter_code
_entity_poly.pdbx_strand_id
1 'polypeptide(L)'
;MNKDTPTGPPDEGVPRDDGVPGEGGPRDDGVPGEGGPRDDGVPGDGGPGSGGIPREDGVPGGGAGPGEGGGSAPAGSAAERARRIWLAGGPPLWVASAALLISVVALIVAGVSAGADRSVVYGAGPTAGPTIPVAEPTDDGDDTGDPGDAGATASGPAPGGTAATDGPATPTATGPAAAAPGPVKCPAATVTVSDAKSLKDALDQAQPGDVIEMRDGVYTDRFTAATPGTADRPIFLCGGPGAVIDAGGVDGGYAFHLDGASHWRLIGFTVRNAQKGVMADRVQGSVIQGLTVENIGDEGIHLRDFSSGNVVENNTVRATGKRKEQFGEGIYVGSAQSNWCTVTDCKPDKSDDNVIRGNHVSDTTAESVDIKEGTTGGSLVGNTFDGSGLSGGHDDSWVDVKGNDWLIKANIGRHSNEDGFQTHRILDGWGTGNVFQANTAQVDGPGYGFHFAPVENNKVTCDNKVTDAAKGLANVTCSS
;
A
#
# COMPACT_ATOMS: atom_id res chain seq x y z
N MET A 1 59.09 -12.81 45.26
CA MET A 1 59.67 -11.49 45.58
C MET A 1 58.73 -10.41 45.10
N ASN A 2 58.33 -9.54 46.04
CA ASN A 2 57.93 -8.12 45.95
C ASN A 2 57.22 -7.59 44.70
N LYS A 3 55.97 -7.08 44.80
CA LYS A 3 55.50 -5.87 45.54
C LYS A 3 55.89 -4.58 44.79
N ASP A 4 55.02 -3.57 44.64
CA ASP A 4 54.14 -3.01 45.68
C ASP A 4 52.64 -2.82 45.34
N THR A 5 51.87 -2.72 46.42
CA THR A 5 50.52 -2.13 46.52
C THR A 5 50.57 -1.13 47.68
N PRO A 6 49.83 -0.03 47.63
CA PRO A 6 48.96 0.30 48.79
C PRO A 6 47.63 0.97 48.34
N THR A 7 46.53 1.05 49.10
CA THR A 7 45.96 0.39 50.30
C THR A 7 44.46 0.77 50.34
N GLY A 8 43.58 -0.01 50.99
CA GLY A 8 42.15 0.31 51.18
C GLY A 8 41.87 1.38 52.27
N PRO A 9 40.69 1.42 52.96
CA PRO A 9 39.62 0.41 53.04
C PRO A 9 38.18 0.96 52.77
N PRO A 10 37.11 0.13 52.86
CA PRO A 10 35.70 0.55 52.71
C PRO A 10 35.03 0.83 54.08
N ASP A 11 33.81 1.41 54.08
CA ASP A 11 32.65 0.82 54.81
C ASP A 11 31.31 1.58 54.60
N GLU A 12 30.22 0.82 54.86
CA GLU A 12 28.89 1.21 55.40
C GLU A 12 28.09 2.42 54.83
N GLY A 13 26.75 2.37 54.77
CA GLY A 13 25.84 1.31 55.14
C GLY A 13 24.38 1.66 54.85
N VAL A 14 23.52 0.64 54.71
CA VAL A 14 22.05 0.78 54.65
C VAL A 14 21.50 0.60 56.06
N PRO A 15 20.45 1.35 56.43
CA PRO A 15 19.34 0.68 57.11
C PRO A 15 18.01 0.88 56.39
N ARG A 16 17.19 -0.18 56.44
CA ARG A 16 15.75 -0.15 56.23
C ARG A 16 15.08 0.28 57.54
N ASP A 17 13.88 0.85 57.48
CA ASP A 17 12.69 0.22 58.08
C ASP A 17 11.41 1.08 57.93
N ASP A 18 10.37 0.42 57.43
CA ASP A 18 9.02 0.27 57.99
C ASP A 18 8.22 1.47 58.56
N GLY A 19 6.95 1.59 58.11
CA GLY A 19 6.00 2.55 58.71
C GLY A 19 4.62 2.75 58.06
N VAL A 20 3.95 1.65 57.66
CA VAL A 20 2.48 1.35 57.66
C VAL A 20 1.44 2.50 57.86
N PRO A 21 0.26 2.48 57.16
CA PRO A 21 -0.60 3.66 56.96
C PRO A 21 -1.60 3.96 58.09
N GLY A 22 -2.16 5.18 58.07
CA GLY A 22 -3.23 5.63 58.98
C GLY A 22 -4.53 6.00 58.25
N GLU A 23 -5.63 5.35 58.66
CA GLU A 23 -7.00 5.68 58.24
C GLU A 23 -7.61 6.85 59.06
N GLY A 24 -8.73 7.42 58.59
CA GLY A 24 -9.55 8.32 59.40
C GLY A 24 -10.67 9.09 58.67
N GLY A 25 -11.80 8.44 58.38
CA GLY A 25 -13.09 9.13 58.11
C GLY A 25 -13.87 9.37 59.41
N PRO A 26 -15.22 9.40 59.42
CA PRO A 26 -16.18 9.91 58.43
C PRO A 26 -17.13 10.99 59.05
N ARG A 27 -18.06 11.54 58.25
CA ARG A 27 -19.36 12.21 58.60
C ARG A 27 -19.96 12.74 57.27
N ASP A 28 -20.98 12.17 56.65
CA ASP A 28 -22.38 11.89 57.06
C ASP A 28 -23.29 13.14 57.07
N ASP A 29 -24.38 13.06 56.29
CA ASP A 29 -25.72 13.70 56.42
C ASP A 29 -26.32 14.19 55.07
N GLY A 30 -27.40 13.55 54.57
CA GLY A 30 -28.38 14.21 53.68
C GLY A 30 -28.93 13.46 52.44
N VAL A 31 -29.89 12.54 52.64
CA VAL A 31 -30.81 11.92 51.63
C VAL A 31 -32.16 11.71 52.35
N PRO A 32 -33.38 11.67 51.73
CA PRO A 32 -33.79 11.75 50.32
C PRO A 32 -34.83 12.86 50.01
N GLY A 33 -35.30 12.92 48.75
CA GLY A 33 -36.54 13.59 48.36
C GLY A 33 -37.20 12.94 47.13
N GLU A 34 -38.08 11.97 47.33
CA GLU A 34 -39.01 11.49 46.28
C GLU A 34 -40.19 12.46 46.11
N GLY A 35 -40.75 12.55 44.90
CA GLY A 35 -41.96 13.35 44.67
C GLY A 35 -42.38 13.53 43.20
N GLY A 36 -43.01 12.51 42.61
CA GLY A 36 -44.08 12.75 41.62
C GLY A 36 -45.46 12.77 42.31
N PRO A 37 -46.61 12.78 41.59
CA PRO A 37 -46.80 12.91 40.14
C PRO A 37 -47.87 13.97 39.76
N ARG A 38 -48.23 14.02 38.46
CA ARG A 38 -49.49 14.45 37.77
C ARG A 38 -49.14 15.31 36.54
N ASP A 39 -49.48 14.99 35.29
CA ASP A 39 -50.72 14.48 34.63
C ASP A 39 -51.52 15.58 33.92
N ASP A 40 -51.98 15.20 32.71
CA ASP A 40 -53.11 15.70 31.90
C ASP A 40 -53.06 17.06 31.15
N GLY A 41 -53.31 17.00 29.82
CA GLY A 41 -53.68 18.17 29.01
C GLY A 41 -53.42 18.09 27.49
N VAL A 42 -54.17 17.25 26.75
CA VAL A 42 -54.15 17.14 25.26
C VAL A 42 -55.48 17.73 24.67
N PRO A 43 -55.73 17.72 23.34
CA PRO A 43 -55.42 18.72 22.30
C PRO A 43 -56.62 19.64 21.89
N GLY A 44 -56.47 20.43 20.81
CA GLY A 44 -57.58 21.09 20.11
C GLY A 44 -57.34 21.31 18.60
N ASP A 45 -58.32 20.93 17.77
CA ASP A 45 -58.29 20.89 16.29
C ASP A 45 -58.53 22.23 15.56
N GLY A 46 -58.21 22.29 14.25
CA GLY A 46 -58.78 23.29 13.32
C GLY A 46 -58.15 23.39 11.92
N GLY A 47 -58.63 22.61 10.94
CA GLY A 47 -58.43 22.88 9.48
C GLY A 47 -59.59 23.74 8.90
N PRO A 48 -59.91 23.68 7.57
CA PRO A 48 -59.28 22.94 6.45
C PRO A 48 -59.20 23.72 5.10
N GLY A 49 -58.79 23.05 4.01
CA GLY A 49 -58.99 23.50 2.60
C GLY A 49 -57.96 22.91 1.61
N SER A 50 -58.13 21.70 1.03
CA SER A 50 -59.07 21.24 -0.02
C SER A 50 -58.52 21.34 -1.47
N GLY A 51 -58.30 20.18 -2.14
CA GLY A 51 -58.09 20.15 -3.61
C GLY A 51 -57.52 18.87 -4.24
N GLY A 52 -58.39 18.00 -4.78
CA GLY A 52 -58.12 17.30 -6.07
C GLY A 52 -57.47 15.89 -6.10
N ILE A 53 -58.33 14.87 -6.22
CA ILE A 53 -58.11 13.44 -6.61
C ILE A 53 -58.37 13.30 -8.16
N PRO A 54 -58.04 12.23 -8.95
CA PRO A 54 -57.99 10.77 -8.64
C PRO A 54 -56.94 9.83 -9.33
N ARG A 55 -56.82 8.59 -8.80
CA ARG A 55 -57.09 7.25 -9.41
C ARG A 55 -56.49 6.14 -8.50
N GLU A 56 -57.25 5.24 -7.85
CA GLU A 56 -57.89 3.99 -8.37
C GLU A 56 -56.84 2.99 -8.93
N ASP A 57 -56.70 1.72 -8.49
CA ASP A 57 -57.44 0.79 -7.59
C ASP A 57 -56.44 -0.06 -6.73
N GLY A 58 -56.72 -0.67 -5.57
CA GLY A 58 -57.66 -1.78 -5.28
C GLY A 58 -56.90 -2.98 -4.64
N VAL A 59 -56.69 -3.04 -3.31
CA VAL A 59 -57.47 -3.77 -2.27
C VAL A 59 -57.00 -5.25 -2.02
N PRO A 60 -56.99 -5.78 -0.76
CA PRO A 60 -56.02 -6.79 -0.31
C PRO A 60 -56.61 -8.17 0.03
N GLY A 61 -55.79 -9.07 0.60
CA GLY A 61 -56.13 -10.48 0.88
C GLY A 61 -56.47 -10.85 2.34
N GLY A 62 -56.41 -12.16 2.58
CA GLY A 62 -56.66 -12.91 3.84
C GLY A 62 -56.86 -14.40 3.48
N GLY A 63 -56.67 -15.41 4.35
CA GLY A 63 -56.17 -15.47 5.73
C GLY A 63 -56.33 -16.90 6.30
N ALA A 64 -55.77 -17.14 7.51
CA ALA A 64 -55.95 -18.32 8.39
C ALA A 64 -55.26 -19.68 8.05
N GLY A 65 -54.79 -20.36 9.12
CA GLY A 65 -54.21 -21.73 9.15
C GLY A 65 -55.27 -22.84 9.31
N PRO A 66 -55.01 -24.02 9.92
CA PRO A 66 -54.07 -24.35 11.03
C PRO A 66 -53.05 -25.48 10.63
N GLY A 67 -52.29 -26.18 11.50
CA GLY A 67 -51.97 -26.14 12.95
C GLY A 67 -51.38 -27.47 13.46
N GLU A 68 -50.93 -27.52 14.74
CA GLU A 68 -50.30 -28.67 15.45
C GLU A 68 -48.95 -29.20 14.86
N GLY A 69 -47.96 -29.70 15.61
CA GLY A 69 -47.73 -29.71 17.07
C GLY A 69 -46.54 -30.60 17.48
N GLY A 70 -45.69 -30.14 18.42
CA GLY A 70 -44.88 -30.97 19.34
C GLY A 70 -43.54 -31.59 18.90
N GLY A 71 -42.52 -31.48 19.78
CA GLY A 71 -41.67 -32.64 20.12
C GLY A 71 -40.17 -32.64 19.81
N SER A 72 -39.36 -32.22 20.78
CA SER A 72 -38.12 -32.88 21.27
C SER A 72 -37.05 -33.45 20.30
N ALA A 73 -35.80 -32.99 20.47
CA ALA A 73 -34.59 -33.78 20.15
C ALA A 73 -34.48 -35.04 21.05
N PRO A 74 -33.69 -36.06 20.67
CA PRO A 74 -32.33 -36.15 21.23
C PRO A 74 -31.25 -36.73 20.28
N ALA A 75 -30.03 -36.88 20.81
CA ALA A 75 -28.83 -37.36 20.12
C ALA A 75 -28.70 -38.90 20.05
N GLY A 76 -27.75 -39.40 19.25
CA GLY A 76 -27.01 -40.64 19.58
C GLY A 76 -26.59 -41.58 18.44
N SER A 77 -25.43 -42.23 18.64
CA SER A 77 -24.81 -43.33 17.87
C SER A 77 -24.35 -43.01 16.42
N ALA A 78 -23.11 -43.25 15.95
CA ALA A 78 -22.00 -44.18 16.25
C ALA A 78 -21.98 -45.48 15.41
N ALA A 79 -20.87 -45.67 14.67
CA ALA A 79 -20.47 -46.86 13.91
C ALA A 79 -21.42 -47.28 12.75
N GLU A 80 -21.03 -48.08 11.74
CA GLU A 80 -19.85 -48.93 11.63
C GLU A 80 -19.34 -49.14 10.17
N ARG A 81 -18.04 -49.45 10.09
CA ARG A 81 -17.22 -50.00 8.99
C ARG A 81 -17.96 -50.66 7.79
N ALA A 82 -17.43 -50.40 6.59
CA ALA A 82 -17.35 -51.41 5.53
C ALA A 82 -15.95 -51.42 4.86
N ARG A 83 -15.20 -52.51 5.00
CA ARG A 83 -13.96 -52.81 4.25
C ARG A 83 -14.25 -53.86 3.16
N ARG A 84 -13.67 -53.66 1.96
CA ARG A 84 -13.22 -54.63 0.93
C ARG A 84 -12.78 -53.74 -0.26
N ILE A 85 -11.51 -53.61 -0.68
CA ILE A 85 -10.47 -54.59 -1.08
C ILE A 85 -10.92 -55.47 -2.26
N TRP A 86 -10.39 -55.18 -3.46
CA TRP A 86 -9.50 -55.99 -4.32
C TRP A 86 -8.97 -55.01 -5.41
N LEU A 87 -7.65 -54.77 -5.60
CA LEU A 87 -6.68 -55.57 -6.39
C LEU A 87 -7.11 -55.74 -7.87
N ALA A 88 -6.29 -55.51 -8.92
CA ALA A 88 -4.90 -55.02 -9.03
C ALA A 88 -4.61 -54.64 -10.51
N GLY A 89 -3.48 -53.95 -10.81
CA GLY A 89 -2.91 -53.93 -12.16
C GLY A 89 -2.32 -52.58 -12.65
N GLY A 90 -1.08 -52.64 -13.13
CA GLY A 90 -0.38 -51.63 -13.96
C GLY A 90 0.93 -52.26 -14.46
N PRO A 91 1.84 -51.54 -15.16
CA PRO A 91 1.70 -50.30 -15.93
C PRO A 91 1.87 -50.57 -17.47
N PRO A 92 2.04 -49.54 -18.31
CA PRO A 92 3.39 -49.30 -18.84
C PRO A 92 3.82 -47.81 -18.96
N LEU A 93 5.13 -47.61 -19.17
CA LEU A 93 5.87 -46.34 -19.23
C LEU A 93 6.16 -45.84 -20.66
N TRP A 94 6.65 -44.58 -20.73
CA TRP A 94 7.28 -43.86 -21.86
C TRP A 94 6.31 -43.26 -22.90
N VAL A 95 6.57 -42.12 -23.58
CA VAL A 95 7.76 -41.22 -23.67
C VAL A 95 7.35 -39.75 -23.35
N ALA A 96 8.33 -38.85 -23.18
CA ALA A 96 8.20 -37.40 -22.97
C ALA A 96 7.48 -36.57 -24.05
N SER A 97 6.86 -35.45 -23.64
CA SER A 97 7.19 -34.08 -24.06
C SER A 97 6.29 -33.05 -23.35
N ALA A 98 6.76 -32.47 -22.25
CA ALA A 98 6.12 -31.32 -21.61
C ALA A 98 6.76 -30.02 -22.14
N ALA A 99 6.13 -29.41 -23.15
CA ALA A 99 6.49 -28.08 -23.63
C ALA A 99 5.34 -27.43 -24.41
N LEU A 100 5.26 -26.11 -24.30
CA LEU A 100 4.63 -25.15 -25.22
C LEU A 100 3.13 -24.79 -25.08
N LEU A 101 2.92 -23.55 -24.62
CA LEU A 101 1.94 -22.54 -25.04
C LEU A 101 0.42 -22.82 -24.96
N ILE A 102 -0.25 -22.05 -24.10
CA ILE A 102 -1.51 -21.38 -24.47
C ILE A 102 -1.33 -19.86 -24.28
N SER A 103 -0.95 -19.19 -25.37
CA SER A 103 -1.00 -17.73 -25.50
C SER A 103 -1.67 -17.36 -26.82
N VAL A 104 -2.99 -17.55 -26.92
CA VAL A 104 -3.82 -16.92 -27.97
C VAL A 104 -5.23 -16.60 -27.43
N VAL A 105 -5.53 -15.31 -27.30
CA VAL A 105 -6.84 -14.78 -27.73
C VAL A 105 -6.56 -13.57 -28.63
N ALA A 106 -6.15 -13.85 -29.87
CA ALA A 106 -6.01 -12.84 -30.92
C ALA A 106 -6.20 -13.47 -32.31
N LEU A 107 -7.12 -12.89 -33.09
CA LEU A 107 -7.46 -13.14 -34.51
C LEU A 107 -8.02 -14.52 -34.91
N ILE A 108 -9.20 -14.51 -35.56
CA ILE A 108 -9.42 -14.41 -37.03
C ILE A 108 -10.88 -13.91 -37.16
N VAL A 109 -11.25 -12.91 -37.99
CA VAL A 109 -11.47 -12.97 -39.45
C VAL A 109 -11.23 -11.60 -40.09
N ALA A 110 -10.59 -11.57 -41.26
CA ALA A 110 -10.74 -10.50 -42.26
C ALA A 110 -11.33 -11.13 -43.54
N GLY A 111 -12.44 -10.60 -44.09
CA GLY A 111 -13.12 -11.33 -45.17
C GLY A 111 -14.43 -10.80 -45.79
N VAL A 112 -14.56 -9.48 -46.01
CA VAL A 112 -15.42 -8.85 -47.06
C VAL A 112 -16.97 -8.85 -46.94
N SER A 113 -17.53 -7.64 -47.07
CA SER A 113 -18.87 -7.23 -47.56
C SER A 113 -20.14 -7.27 -46.68
N ALA A 114 -20.71 -6.05 -46.56
CA ALA A 114 -22.13 -5.67 -46.52
C ALA A 114 -22.99 -5.95 -45.28
N GLY A 115 -23.70 -4.90 -44.82
CA GLY A 115 -24.84 -4.99 -43.90
C GLY A 115 -24.75 -3.99 -42.73
N ALA A 116 -25.67 -3.03 -42.68
CA ALA A 116 -25.89 -2.22 -41.48
C ALA A 116 -26.86 -2.94 -40.53
N ASP A 117 -26.58 -2.97 -39.22
CA ASP A 117 -27.38 -2.27 -38.21
C ASP A 117 -26.91 -2.52 -36.76
N ARG A 118 -26.99 -1.44 -35.95
CA ARG A 118 -27.25 -1.36 -34.49
C ARG A 118 -26.65 -2.39 -33.50
N SER A 119 -25.56 -1.93 -32.88
CA SER A 119 -25.25 -1.98 -31.43
C SER A 119 -26.15 -2.76 -30.46
N VAL A 120 -25.53 -3.64 -29.66
CA VAL A 120 -25.88 -3.89 -28.25
C VAL A 120 -24.58 -3.84 -27.42
N VAL A 121 -24.51 -2.92 -26.46
CA VAL A 121 -23.36 -2.75 -25.55
C VAL A 121 -23.70 -3.38 -24.20
N TYR A 122 -22.82 -4.24 -23.68
CA TYR A 122 -22.84 -4.60 -22.26
C TYR A 122 -22.09 -3.52 -21.48
N GLY A 123 -22.82 -2.79 -20.63
CA GLY A 123 -22.27 -1.65 -19.89
C GLY A 123 -21.41 -2.07 -18.71
N ALA A 124 -20.19 -1.56 -18.65
CA ALA A 124 -19.52 -1.29 -17.39
C ALA A 124 -20.09 0.01 -16.80
N GLY A 125 -20.52 -0.01 -15.55
CA GLY A 125 -21.03 1.19 -14.87
C GLY A 125 -19.91 2.19 -14.56
N PRO A 126 -20.17 3.51 -14.63
CA PRO A 126 -19.14 4.51 -14.37
C PRO A 126 -18.88 4.69 -12.86
N THR A 127 -17.66 4.43 -12.42
CA THR A 127 -17.13 5.00 -11.17
C THR A 127 -16.76 6.46 -11.43
N ALA A 128 -17.53 7.40 -10.89
CA ALA A 128 -17.29 8.83 -11.08
C ALA A 128 -16.03 9.30 -10.35
N GLY A 129 -15.02 9.73 -11.12
CA GLY A 129 -13.97 10.63 -10.63
C GLY A 129 -14.45 12.09 -10.66
N PRO A 130 -13.90 13.00 -9.84
CA PRO A 130 -14.27 14.40 -9.85
C PRO A 130 -13.80 15.10 -11.13
N THR A 131 -14.71 15.84 -11.78
CA THR A 131 -14.43 16.60 -13.01
C THR A 131 -13.81 17.96 -12.71
N ILE A 132 -12.65 18.26 -13.28
CA ILE A 132 -12.09 19.62 -13.34
C ILE A 132 -12.53 20.29 -14.66
N PRO A 133 -13.09 21.51 -14.64
CA PRO A 133 -13.44 22.22 -15.88
C PRO A 133 -12.20 22.84 -16.53
N VAL A 134 -11.94 22.47 -17.78
CA VAL A 134 -10.95 23.13 -18.65
C VAL A 134 -11.60 24.31 -19.35
N ALA A 135 -10.95 25.47 -19.34
CA ALA A 135 -11.38 26.63 -20.11
C ALA A 135 -10.87 26.54 -21.56
N GLU A 136 -11.74 26.85 -22.53
CA GLU A 136 -11.41 26.81 -23.96
C GLU A 136 -10.52 28.01 -24.38
N PRO A 137 -9.56 27.82 -25.31
CA PRO A 137 -8.90 28.91 -26.01
C PRO A 137 -9.72 29.35 -27.24
N THR A 138 -9.88 30.66 -27.41
CA THR A 138 -10.49 31.25 -28.61
C THR A 138 -9.51 31.31 -29.77
N ASP A 139 -9.95 30.85 -30.94
CA ASP A 139 -9.31 31.01 -32.24
C ASP A 139 -9.57 32.40 -32.84
N ASP A 140 -8.62 32.93 -33.61
CA ASP A 140 -8.80 34.05 -34.56
C ASP A 140 -7.53 34.28 -35.40
N GLY A 141 -7.62 34.09 -36.73
CA GLY A 141 -7.03 35.06 -37.68
C GLY A 141 -5.71 34.74 -38.41
N ASP A 142 -5.80 33.81 -39.37
CA ASP A 142 -5.19 33.81 -40.72
C ASP A 142 -4.45 35.10 -41.23
N ASP A 143 -3.21 34.98 -41.75
CA ASP A 143 -2.78 35.62 -43.03
C ASP A 143 -1.54 34.92 -43.63
N THR A 144 -1.30 35.19 -44.91
CA THR A 144 -0.56 34.41 -45.92
C THR A 144 0.82 34.97 -46.28
N GLY A 145 1.75 34.13 -46.77
CA GLY A 145 2.99 34.63 -47.41
C GLY A 145 4.16 33.65 -47.62
N ASP A 146 4.27 33.12 -48.84
CA ASP A 146 5.45 32.47 -49.47
C ASP A 146 5.46 33.00 -50.95
N PRO A 147 6.56 33.01 -51.77
CA PRO A 147 7.87 32.38 -51.61
C PRO A 147 9.12 33.24 -51.95
N GLY A 148 10.34 32.70 -51.78
CA GLY A 148 11.51 33.26 -52.51
C GLY A 148 12.94 32.76 -52.20
N ASP A 149 13.39 31.78 -53.01
CA ASP A 149 14.74 31.70 -53.62
C ASP A 149 15.99 31.18 -52.84
N ALA A 150 17.03 30.86 -53.62
CA ALA A 150 17.98 29.77 -53.40
C ALA A 150 19.40 30.16 -52.93
N GLY A 151 20.20 29.16 -52.56
CA GLY A 151 21.62 29.33 -52.23
C GLY A 151 22.38 28.01 -52.02
N ALA A 152 22.72 27.30 -53.09
CA ALA A 152 23.57 26.11 -53.02
C ALA A 152 25.07 26.46 -53.08
N THR A 153 25.92 25.72 -52.38
CA THR A 153 27.31 25.42 -52.81
C THR A 153 27.86 24.21 -52.06
N ALA A 154 28.64 23.39 -52.75
CA ALA A 154 29.25 22.18 -52.20
C ALA A 154 30.75 22.13 -52.51
N SER A 155 31.55 21.52 -51.61
CA SER A 155 32.91 21.02 -51.85
C SER A 155 33.35 20.13 -50.68
N GLY A 156 33.84 18.91 -50.94
CA GLY A 156 34.53 18.04 -49.95
C GLY A 156 36.04 17.97 -50.24
N PRO A 157 36.75 16.84 -49.98
CA PRO A 157 36.50 15.80 -48.97
C PRO A 157 37.77 15.33 -48.20
N ALA A 158 37.57 14.68 -47.03
CA ALA A 158 38.51 13.74 -46.36
C ALA A 158 39.87 14.29 -45.79
N PRO A 159 40.62 13.56 -44.91
CA PRO A 159 40.44 12.18 -44.45
C PRO A 159 40.56 11.90 -42.92
N GLY A 160 40.03 10.74 -42.52
CA GLY A 160 40.70 9.75 -41.64
C GLY A 160 41.10 10.13 -40.20
N GLY A 161 40.24 9.80 -39.22
CA GLY A 161 40.61 9.69 -37.80
C GLY A 161 39.94 8.45 -37.18
N THR A 162 40.74 7.56 -36.59
CA THR A 162 40.27 6.32 -35.95
C THR A 162 39.51 6.62 -34.65
N ALA A 163 38.25 6.20 -34.57
CA ALA A 163 37.50 6.23 -33.32
C ALA A 163 38.02 5.17 -32.34
N ALA A 164 38.44 5.61 -31.15
CA ALA A 164 38.66 4.72 -30.02
C ALA A 164 37.31 4.34 -29.42
N THR A 165 37.15 3.06 -29.05
CA THR A 165 35.96 2.56 -28.35
C THR A 165 36.13 2.75 -26.85
N ASP A 166 35.53 3.82 -26.32
CA ASP A 166 35.35 3.95 -24.87
C ASP A 166 34.30 2.92 -24.40
N GLY A 167 34.74 1.96 -23.58
CA GLY A 167 33.84 1.02 -22.92
C GLY A 167 33.05 1.70 -21.79
N PRO A 168 31.84 1.22 -21.45
CA PRO A 168 31.03 1.81 -20.40
C PRO A 168 31.76 1.73 -19.04
N ALA A 169 31.99 2.89 -18.43
CA ALA A 169 32.63 2.99 -17.12
C ALA A 169 31.75 2.36 -16.03
N THR A 170 32.32 1.45 -15.24
CA THR A 170 31.64 0.85 -14.09
C THR A 170 31.30 1.91 -13.04
N PRO A 171 30.02 2.13 -12.68
CA PRO A 171 29.66 3.10 -11.65
C PRO A 171 30.15 2.61 -10.28
N THR A 172 31.28 3.15 -9.84
CA THR A 172 31.82 2.88 -8.50
C THR A 172 31.06 3.72 -7.48
N ALA A 173 29.92 3.20 -7.01
CA ALA A 173 29.14 3.79 -5.93
C ALA A 173 29.89 3.66 -4.59
N THR A 174 30.91 4.49 -4.38
CA THR A 174 31.64 4.63 -3.11
C THR A 174 31.56 6.08 -2.62
N GLY A 175 30.33 6.58 -2.49
CA GLY A 175 30.04 7.69 -1.59
C GLY A 175 30.00 7.18 -0.14
N PRO A 176 30.56 7.89 0.84
CA PRO A 176 30.26 7.61 2.24
C PRO A 176 28.76 7.76 2.43
N ALA A 177 28.09 6.72 2.94
CA ALA A 177 26.69 6.82 3.31
C ALA A 177 26.54 7.93 4.36
N ALA A 178 25.98 9.07 3.96
CA ALA A 178 25.60 10.11 4.90
C ALA A 178 24.68 9.46 5.93
N ALA A 179 25.00 9.64 7.22
CA ALA A 179 24.18 9.09 8.29
C ALA A 179 22.74 9.58 8.09
N ALA A 180 21.83 8.65 7.77
CA ALA A 180 20.49 9.00 7.39
C ALA A 180 19.84 9.82 8.51
N PRO A 181 19.17 10.95 8.21
CA PRO A 181 18.55 11.77 9.24
C PRO A 181 17.63 10.92 10.12
N GLY A 182 17.71 11.17 11.43
CA GLY A 182 16.89 10.48 12.42
C GLY A 182 15.40 10.78 12.24
N PRO A 183 14.51 10.06 12.95
CA PRO A 183 13.08 10.18 12.77
C PRO A 183 12.57 11.63 12.86
N VAL A 184 11.72 12.00 11.90
CA VAL A 184 11.07 13.32 11.83
C VAL A 184 10.25 13.53 13.09
N LYS A 185 10.36 14.71 13.71
CA LYS A 185 9.54 15.10 14.86
C LYS A 185 8.55 16.17 14.43
N CYS A 186 7.33 16.07 14.94
CA CYS A 186 6.33 17.12 14.84
C CYS A 186 6.83 18.39 15.54
N PRO A 187 6.81 19.56 14.87
CA PRO A 187 7.01 20.85 15.52
C PRO A 187 5.79 21.21 16.39
N ALA A 188 5.80 22.41 17.00
CA ALA A 188 4.61 22.94 17.65
C ALA A 188 3.48 23.16 16.62
N ALA A 189 2.25 22.81 16.99
CA ALA A 189 1.07 22.93 16.13
C ALA A 189 0.78 24.39 15.77
N THR A 190 0.46 24.65 14.50
CA THR A 190 -0.18 25.91 14.05
C THR A 190 -1.70 25.79 14.08
N VAL A 191 -2.22 24.57 13.87
CA VAL A 191 -3.65 24.23 13.94
C VAL A 191 -3.80 22.92 14.71
N THR A 192 -4.79 22.83 15.60
CA THR A 192 -5.21 21.57 16.24
C THR A 192 -6.61 21.22 15.76
N VAL A 193 -6.83 19.95 15.38
CA VAL A 193 -8.11 19.42 14.90
C VAL A 193 -8.56 18.25 15.76
N SER A 194 -9.87 18.05 15.91
CA SER A 194 -10.45 17.02 16.81
C SER A 194 -11.58 16.19 16.20
N ASP A 195 -11.95 16.46 14.95
CA ASP A 195 -12.98 15.74 14.22
C ASP A 195 -12.73 15.80 12.70
N ALA A 196 -13.49 15.01 11.94
CA ALA A 196 -13.37 14.94 10.49
C ALA A 196 -13.58 16.31 9.81
N LYS A 197 -14.48 17.16 10.32
CA LYS A 197 -14.76 18.46 9.69
C LYS A 197 -13.58 19.41 9.85
N SER A 198 -13.06 19.55 11.07
CA SER A 198 -11.92 20.39 11.39
C SER A 198 -10.64 19.93 10.68
N LEU A 199 -10.43 18.62 10.51
CA LEU A 199 -9.34 18.10 9.67
C LEU A 199 -9.52 18.50 8.20
N LYS A 200 -10.72 18.32 7.63
CA LYS A 200 -11.00 18.72 6.23
C LYS A 200 -10.78 20.22 6.01
N ASP A 201 -11.36 21.06 6.88
CA ASP A 201 -11.19 22.51 6.83
C ASP A 201 -9.71 22.92 6.92
N ALA A 202 -8.90 22.22 7.71
CA ALA A 202 -7.47 22.49 7.88
C ALA A 202 -6.63 22.06 6.66
N LEU A 203 -6.96 20.93 6.03
CA LEU A 203 -6.32 20.48 4.79
C LEU A 203 -6.63 21.41 3.62
N ASP A 204 -7.87 21.87 3.49
CA ASP A 204 -8.31 22.82 2.46
C ASP A 204 -7.63 24.19 2.59
N GLN A 205 -7.20 24.57 3.80
CA GLN A 205 -6.55 25.86 4.09
C GLN A 205 -5.03 25.78 4.19
N ALA A 206 -4.45 24.57 4.25
CA ALA A 206 -3.04 24.34 4.58
C ALA A 206 -2.07 25.13 3.69
N GLN A 207 -1.07 25.76 4.30
CA GLN A 207 0.01 26.50 3.66
C GLN A 207 1.38 25.89 3.99
N PRO A 208 2.43 26.09 3.15
CA PRO A 208 3.78 25.62 3.44
C PRO A 208 4.27 26.00 4.84
N GLY A 209 4.68 25.03 5.66
CA GLY A 209 5.14 25.24 7.03
C GLY A 209 4.05 25.16 8.11
N ASP A 210 2.79 24.90 7.75
CA ASP A 210 1.76 24.57 8.73
C ASP A 210 2.00 23.23 9.42
N VAL A 211 1.51 23.13 10.66
CA VAL A 211 1.56 21.93 11.49
C VAL A 211 0.17 21.66 12.03
N ILE A 212 -0.51 20.69 11.40
CA ILE A 212 -1.85 20.23 11.77
C ILE A 212 -1.69 19.09 12.79
N GLU A 213 -2.05 19.36 14.04
CA GLU A 213 -2.10 18.35 15.12
C GLU A 213 -3.49 17.74 15.21
N MET A 214 -3.60 16.44 14.92
CA MET A 214 -4.77 15.62 15.21
C MET A 214 -4.76 15.21 16.69
N ARG A 215 -5.85 15.49 17.41
CA ARG A 215 -6.13 14.88 18.71
C ARG A 215 -6.50 13.40 18.54
N ASP A 216 -6.34 12.63 19.61
CA ASP A 216 -6.90 11.27 19.62
C ASP A 216 -8.42 11.31 19.43
N GLY A 217 -8.93 10.45 18.55
CA GLY A 217 -10.30 10.51 18.04
C GLY A 217 -10.44 9.81 16.69
N VAL A 218 -11.68 9.55 16.27
CA VAL A 218 -11.99 8.92 14.97
C VAL A 218 -12.46 10.00 13.99
N TYR A 219 -11.73 10.12 12.89
CA TYR A 219 -11.96 11.03 11.78
C TYR A 219 -12.62 10.23 10.65
N THR A 220 -13.95 10.11 10.70
CA THR A 220 -14.73 9.34 9.72
C THR A 220 -15.03 10.15 8.46
N ASP A 221 -14.06 10.21 7.55
CA ASP A 221 -14.19 10.66 6.16
C ASP A 221 -13.02 10.09 5.34
N ARG A 222 -12.96 10.41 4.04
CA ARG A 222 -11.74 10.32 3.22
C ARG A 222 -11.12 11.71 3.10
N PHE A 223 -9.79 11.78 3.20
CA PHE A 223 -9.07 13.04 3.24
C PHE A 223 -8.11 13.18 2.06
N THR A 224 -8.07 14.38 1.49
CA THR A 224 -7.11 14.75 0.44
C THR A 224 -6.35 15.97 0.89
N ALA A 225 -5.03 15.95 0.77
CA ALA A 225 -4.18 17.12 0.79
C ALA A 225 -3.74 17.40 -0.66
N ALA A 226 -3.92 18.65 -1.11
CA ALA A 226 -3.56 19.08 -2.47
C ALA A 226 -2.53 20.23 -2.52
N THR A 227 -2.38 21.00 -1.43
CA THR A 227 -1.37 22.07 -1.37
C THR A 227 0.03 21.47 -1.20
N PRO A 228 1.01 21.74 -2.09
CA PRO A 228 2.39 21.36 -1.86
C PRO A 228 3.04 22.25 -0.79
N GLY A 229 3.84 21.64 0.09
CA GLY A 229 4.83 22.35 0.91
C GLY A 229 6.09 22.67 0.10
N THR A 230 7.15 23.12 0.79
CA THR A 230 8.51 23.21 0.21
C THR A 230 9.52 22.46 1.07
N ALA A 231 10.72 22.20 0.57
CA ALA A 231 11.78 21.56 1.35
C ALA A 231 12.11 22.33 2.66
N ASP A 232 12.10 23.67 2.62
CA ASP A 232 12.35 24.54 3.78
C ASP A 232 11.11 24.77 4.65
N ARG A 233 9.91 24.63 4.08
CA ARG A 233 8.61 24.80 4.74
C ARG A 233 7.68 23.62 4.41
N PRO A 234 7.99 22.41 4.88
CA PRO A 234 7.11 21.25 4.69
C PRO A 234 5.83 21.42 5.49
N ILE A 235 4.74 20.77 5.06
CA ILE A 235 3.46 20.76 5.80
C ILE A 235 3.39 19.49 6.63
N PHE A 236 3.02 19.59 7.90
CA PHE A 236 2.92 18.44 8.79
C PHE A 236 1.46 18.09 9.08
N LEU A 237 1.13 16.80 9.00
CA LEU A 237 -0.04 16.21 9.62
C LEU A 237 0.45 15.23 10.70
N CYS A 238 0.16 15.55 11.95
CA CYS A 238 0.76 14.94 13.12
C CYS A 238 -0.31 14.40 14.07
N GLY A 239 -0.18 13.14 14.49
CA GLY A 239 -1.03 12.54 15.52
C GLY A 239 -0.31 11.40 16.24
N GLY A 240 -0.93 10.91 17.32
CA GLY A 240 -0.62 9.58 17.85
C GLY A 240 -1.47 8.50 17.18
N PRO A 241 -1.21 7.21 17.43
CA PRO A 241 -2.02 6.12 16.85
C PRO A 241 -3.49 6.13 17.31
N GLY A 242 -3.82 6.89 18.37
CA GLY A 242 -5.20 7.15 18.80
C GLY A 242 -5.95 8.17 17.93
N ALA A 243 -5.25 8.92 17.07
CA ALA A 243 -5.84 9.70 16.00
C ALA A 243 -6.04 8.79 14.78
N VAL A 244 -7.30 8.45 14.47
CA VAL A 244 -7.65 7.40 13.50
C VAL A 244 -8.43 7.99 12.34
N ILE A 245 -7.86 7.94 11.13
CA ILE A 245 -8.58 8.16 9.88
C ILE A 245 -9.31 6.87 9.51
N ASP A 246 -10.63 6.95 9.36
CA ASP A 246 -11.51 5.79 9.14
C ASP A 246 -12.44 6.05 7.96
N ALA A 247 -12.13 5.49 6.79
CA ALA A 247 -12.93 5.71 5.57
C ALA A 247 -14.21 4.85 5.49
N GLY A 248 -14.52 4.10 6.55
CA GLY A 248 -15.81 3.42 6.77
C GLY A 248 -16.03 2.10 6.03
N GLY A 249 -15.14 1.68 5.11
CA GLY A 249 -15.29 0.41 4.40
C GLY A 249 -14.23 0.14 3.32
N VAL A 250 -13.86 -1.13 3.18
CA VAL A 250 -12.78 -1.61 2.30
C VAL A 250 -13.07 -1.53 0.79
N ASP A 251 -14.30 -1.20 0.40
CA ASP A 251 -14.73 -1.34 -1.01
C ASP A 251 -14.34 -0.19 -1.93
N GLY A 252 -14.12 1.03 -1.42
CA GLY A 252 -13.88 2.22 -2.26
C GLY A 252 -13.03 3.33 -1.66
N GLY A 253 -12.31 4.03 -2.55
CA GLY A 253 -11.57 5.25 -2.27
C GLY A 253 -10.33 5.09 -1.39
N TYR A 254 -9.59 6.19 -1.25
CA TYR A 254 -8.35 6.26 -0.47
C TYR A 254 -8.68 6.84 0.91
N ALA A 255 -8.09 6.32 2.00
CA ALA A 255 -8.31 6.92 3.33
C ALA A 255 -7.61 8.28 3.44
N PHE A 256 -6.36 8.36 2.98
CA PHE A 256 -5.62 9.61 2.86
C PHE A 256 -4.94 9.71 1.50
N HIS A 257 -5.13 10.83 0.79
CA HIS A 257 -4.54 11.10 -0.52
C HIS A 257 -3.65 12.34 -0.48
N LEU A 258 -2.39 12.20 -0.86
CA LEU A 258 -1.49 13.29 -1.23
C LEU A 258 -1.58 13.49 -2.76
N ASP A 259 -2.32 14.49 -3.21
CA ASP A 259 -2.65 14.72 -4.63
C ASP A 259 -1.80 15.87 -5.21
N GLY A 260 -0.59 15.57 -5.70
CA GLY A 260 0.43 16.57 -6.01
C GLY A 260 1.04 17.26 -4.79
N ALA A 261 0.64 16.85 -3.58
CA ALA A 261 1.01 17.42 -2.30
C ALA A 261 2.44 17.03 -1.87
N SER A 262 3.41 17.61 -2.57
CA SER A 262 4.85 17.44 -2.29
C SER A 262 5.26 18.05 -0.95
N HIS A 263 6.35 17.53 -0.36
CA HIS A 263 6.93 17.98 0.91
C HIS A 263 5.98 17.96 2.12
N TRP A 264 5.11 16.95 2.21
CA TRP A 264 4.33 16.67 3.41
C TRP A 264 5.10 15.79 4.40
N ARG A 265 4.67 15.81 5.66
CA ARG A 265 5.16 14.99 6.77
C ARG A 265 3.94 14.38 7.46
N LEU A 266 3.59 13.15 7.10
CA LEU A 266 2.50 12.39 7.72
C LEU A 266 3.10 11.56 8.87
N ILE A 267 2.80 11.93 10.12
CA ILE A 267 3.50 11.41 11.30
C ILE A 267 2.53 10.79 12.31
N GLY A 268 2.74 9.50 12.63
CA GLY A 268 2.28 8.83 13.85
C GLY A 268 0.81 8.38 13.96
N PHE A 269 -0.08 8.80 13.05
CA PHE A 269 -1.52 8.50 13.12
C PHE A 269 -1.91 7.15 12.49
N THR A 270 -3.16 6.72 12.73
CA THR A 270 -3.72 5.47 12.19
C THR A 270 -4.59 5.73 10.97
N VAL A 271 -4.55 4.83 9.99
CA VAL A 271 -5.30 4.89 8.72
C VAL A 271 -5.95 3.53 8.46
N ARG A 272 -7.27 3.48 8.26
CA ARG A 272 -7.98 2.21 8.08
C ARG A 272 -9.28 2.27 7.28
N ASN A 273 -9.82 1.08 6.98
CA ASN A 273 -11.15 0.86 6.42
C ASN A 273 -11.38 1.60 5.09
N ALA A 274 -10.44 1.45 4.15
CA ALA A 274 -10.54 2.02 2.79
C ALA A 274 -10.22 0.95 1.74
N GLN A 275 -10.49 1.25 0.46
CA GLN A 275 -9.94 0.45 -0.62
C GLN A 275 -8.42 0.57 -0.65
N LYS A 276 -7.87 1.77 -0.48
CA LYS A 276 -6.42 2.00 -0.41
C LYS A 276 -6.10 2.85 0.81
N GLY A 277 -4.99 2.57 1.50
CA GLY A 277 -4.65 3.27 2.75
C GLY A 277 -4.17 4.70 2.50
N VAL A 278 -2.87 4.86 2.30
CA VAL A 278 -2.22 6.15 1.99
C VAL A 278 -1.78 6.16 0.54
N MET A 279 -2.37 7.05 -0.25
CA MET A 279 -2.07 7.22 -1.66
C MET A 279 -1.23 8.49 -1.88
N ALA A 280 -0.21 8.41 -2.72
CA ALA A 280 0.61 9.54 -3.14
C ALA A 280 0.72 9.56 -4.67
N ASP A 281 0.05 10.51 -5.30
CA ASP A 281 0.10 10.76 -6.75
C ASP A 281 0.88 12.06 -6.99
N ARG A 282 1.95 12.05 -7.81
CA ARG A 282 2.79 13.21 -8.16
C ARG A 282 3.44 13.91 -6.95
N VAL A 283 3.84 13.14 -5.94
CA VAL A 283 4.37 13.63 -4.66
C VAL A 283 5.90 13.54 -4.63
N GLN A 284 6.56 14.65 -4.32
CA GLN A 284 8.02 14.71 -4.21
C GLN A 284 8.47 15.03 -2.77
N GLY A 285 9.50 14.33 -2.28
CA GLY A 285 10.20 14.69 -1.04
C GLY A 285 9.31 14.75 0.22
N SER A 286 8.26 13.94 0.26
CA SER A 286 7.38 13.75 1.42
C SER A 286 7.90 12.64 2.34
N VAL A 287 7.46 12.64 3.61
CA VAL A 287 7.76 11.59 4.58
C VAL A 287 6.46 11.04 5.15
N ILE A 288 6.33 9.72 5.11
CA ILE A 288 5.23 8.93 5.69
C ILE A 288 5.87 8.10 6.80
N GLN A 289 5.70 8.51 8.06
CA GLN A 289 6.44 7.94 9.18
C GLN A 289 5.56 7.53 10.35
N GLY A 290 5.81 6.32 10.87
CA GLY A 290 5.24 5.86 12.13
C GLY A 290 3.73 5.67 12.10
N LEU A 291 3.12 5.61 10.91
CA LEU A 291 1.70 5.36 10.76
C LEU A 291 1.36 3.91 11.09
N THR A 292 0.13 3.68 11.54
CA THR A 292 -0.49 2.34 11.51
C THR A 292 -1.48 2.30 10.36
N VAL A 293 -1.22 1.48 9.34
CA VAL A 293 -2.12 1.30 8.20
C VAL A 293 -2.73 -0.10 8.30
N GLU A 294 -4.04 -0.19 8.51
CA GLU A 294 -4.71 -1.46 8.83
C GLU A 294 -6.07 -1.66 8.13
N ASN A 295 -6.45 -2.93 7.90
CA ASN A 295 -7.75 -3.32 7.35
C ASN A 295 -8.10 -2.58 6.05
N ILE A 296 -7.31 -2.85 5.00
CA ILE A 296 -7.39 -2.20 3.70
C ILE A 296 -7.86 -3.21 2.64
N GLY A 297 -8.68 -2.77 1.69
CA GLY A 297 -9.29 -3.62 0.68
C GLY A 297 -8.34 -4.09 -0.41
N ASP A 298 -7.53 -3.19 -0.90
CA ASP A 298 -6.41 -3.40 -1.82
C ASP A 298 -5.11 -3.04 -1.05
N GLU A 299 -4.29 -2.14 -1.57
CA GLU A 299 -2.93 -1.88 -1.10
C GLU A 299 -2.81 -0.83 0.02
N GLY A 300 -1.82 -1.02 0.91
CA GLY A 300 -1.63 -0.22 2.12
C GLY A 300 -1.10 1.19 1.88
N ILE A 301 0.14 1.32 1.38
CA ILE A 301 0.78 2.61 1.05
C ILE A 301 1.25 2.54 -0.40
N HIS A 302 0.89 3.52 -1.24
CA HIS A 302 1.24 3.52 -2.66
C HIS A 302 1.89 4.84 -3.09
N LEU A 303 3.10 4.77 -3.65
CA LEU A 303 3.81 5.88 -4.28
C LEU A 303 3.69 5.75 -5.81
N ARG A 304 2.93 6.63 -6.46
CA ARG A 304 2.46 6.49 -7.84
C ARG A 304 2.55 7.79 -8.62
N ASP A 305 2.39 7.72 -9.94
CA ASP A 305 2.28 8.88 -10.83
C ASP A 305 3.48 9.83 -10.65
N PHE A 306 4.68 9.29 -10.89
CA PHE A 306 5.96 9.99 -10.76
C PHE A 306 6.32 10.46 -9.33
N SER A 307 5.77 9.83 -8.29
CA SER A 307 6.07 10.18 -6.89
C SER A 307 7.48 9.73 -6.49
N SER A 308 8.43 10.65 -6.37
CA SER A 308 9.86 10.34 -6.25
C SER A 308 10.54 10.95 -5.01
N GLY A 309 11.66 10.36 -4.59
CA GLY A 309 12.47 10.86 -3.48
C GLY A 309 11.72 10.96 -2.14
N ASN A 310 10.65 10.19 -1.96
CA ASN A 310 9.86 10.13 -0.73
C ASN A 310 10.46 9.13 0.26
N VAL A 311 10.10 9.27 1.53
CA VAL A 311 10.54 8.35 2.59
C VAL A 311 9.32 7.72 3.26
N VAL A 312 9.20 6.40 3.18
CA VAL A 312 8.20 5.59 3.89
C VAL A 312 8.92 4.86 5.01
N GLU A 313 8.80 5.33 6.25
CA GLU A 313 9.63 4.83 7.34
C GLU A 313 8.95 4.49 8.67
N ASN A 314 9.40 3.39 9.30
CA ASN A 314 8.96 2.95 10.63
C ASN A 314 7.42 2.79 10.76
N ASN A 315 6.70 2.58 9.66
CA ASN A 315 5.25 2.35 9.67
C ASN A 315 4.95 0.89 10.02
N THR A 316 3.77 0.63 10.57
CA THR A 316 3.17 -0.71 10.68
C THR A 316 2.06 -0.82 9.64
N VAL A 317 2.22 -1.69 8.65
CA VAL A 317 1.22 -1.94 7.60
C VAL A 317 0.74 -3.38 7.71
N ARG A 318 -0.57 -3.61 7.86
CA ARG A 318 -1.09 -4.97 7.98
C ARG A 318 -2.53 -5.15 7.54
N ALA A 319 -2.90 -6.39 7.26
CA ALA A 319 -4.27 -6.76 6.89
C ALA A 319 -4.79 -5.97 5.67
N THR A 320 -3.98 -5.95 4.60
CA THR A 320 -4.35 -5.47 3.25
C THR A 320 -5.09 -6.56 2.46
N GLY A 321 -5.55 -6.24 1.25
CA GLY A 321 -6.18 -7.19 0.33
C GLY A 321 -7.55 -7.73 0.75
N LYS A 322 -8.24 -7.07 1.70
CA LYS A 322 -9.54 -7.52 2.24
C LYS A 322 -10.73 -7.41 1.30
N ARG A 323 -10.50 -6.90 0.08
CA ARG A 323 -11.46 -6.78 -1.02
C ARG A 323 -11.05 -7.63 -2.23
N LYS A 324 -9.76 -7.65 -2.56
CA LYS A 324 -9.17 -8.50 -3.62
C LYS A 324 -7.76 -8.92 -3.20
N GLU A 325 -7.55 -10.22 -3.10
CA GLU A 325 -6.32 -10.80 -2.56
C GLU A 325 -5.09 -10.39 -3.39
N GLN A 326 -5.21 -10.43 -4.73
CA GLN A 326 -4.13 -10.11 -5.67
C GLN A 326 -3.81 -8.61 -5.83
N PHE A 327 -4.46 -7.74 -5.06
CA PHE A 327 -4.13 -6.30 -4.97
C PHE A 327 -3.82 -5.91 -3.51
N GLY A 328 -3.45 -6.89 -2.68
CA GLY A 328 -3.26 -6.71 -1.25
C GLY A 328 -1.85 -6.31 -0.86
N GLU A 329 -1.12 -5.57 -1.69
CA GLU A 329 0.27 -5.23 -1.42
C GLU A 329 0.39 -4.35 -0.15
N GLY A 330 1.43 -4.58 0.66
CA GLY A 330 1.70 -3.74 1.83
C GLY A 330 2.13 -2.33 1.43
N ILE A 331 3.22 -2.25 0.67
CA ILE A 331 3.77 -1.00 0.12
C ILE A 331 3.98 -1.21 -1.40
N TYR A 332 3.46 -0.29 -2.22
CA TYR A 332 3.51 -0.36 -3.67
C TYR A 332 4.26 0.87 -4.22
N VAL A 333 5.20 0.66 -5.16
CA VAL A 333 5.97 1.76 -5.78
C VAL A 333 5.87 1.69 -7.31
N GLY A 334 5.52 2.82 -7.92
CA GLY A 334 5.31 2.96 -9.37
C GLY A 334 3.93 2.48 -9.80
N SER A 335 3.82 2.03 -11.04
CA SER A 335 2.59 1.46 -11.61
C SER A 335 2.96 0.31 -12.52
N ALA A 336 2.19 -0.79 -12.48
CA ALA A 336 2.29 -1.82 -13.50
C ALA A 336 2.04 -1.24 -14.91
N GLN A 337 2.74 -1.75 -15.92
CA GLN A 337 2.74 -1.22 -17.29
C GLN A 337 1.34 -1.12 -17.91
N SER A 338 0.44 -2.05 -17.56
CA SER A 338 -0.96 -2.04 -18.01
C SER A 338 -1.71 -0.76 -17.62
N ASN A 339 -1.25 -0.06 -16.59
CA ASN A 339 -1.91 1.09 -15.99
C ASN A 339 -1.30 2.43 -16.45
N TRP A 340 -0.13 2.43 -17.10
CA TRP A 340 0.58 3.65 -17.49
C TRP A 340 -0.27 4.59 -18.37
N CYS A 341 -1.11 4.05 -19.26
CA CYS A 341 -2.00 4.88 -20.08
C CYS A 341 -3.16 5.53 -19.31
N THR A 342 -3.45 5.08 -18.09
CA THR A 342 -4.49 5.66 -17.22
C THR A 342 -3.89 6.54 -16.12
N VAL A 343 -2.65 6.27 -15.70
CA VAL A 343 -1.99 6.97 -14.59
C VAL A 343 -1.02 8.05 -15.09
N THR A 344 -0.20 7.75 -16.10
CA THR A 344 1.03 8.50 -16.43
C THR A 344 1.12 8.93 -17.91
N ASP A 345 -0.02 9.14 -18.59
CA ASP A 345 -0.09 9.44 -20.04
C ASP A 345 0.71 8.46 -20.92
N CYS A 346 0.62 7.16 -20.63
CA CYS A 346 1.34 6.06 -21.29
C CYS A 346 2.88 6.09 -21.11
N LYS A 347 3.42 6.92 -20.21
CA LYS A 347 4.85 6.95 -19.88
C LYS A 347 5.14 5.94 -18.75
N PRO A 348 6.36 5.37 -18.67
CA PRO A 348 6.78 4.63 -17.48
C PRO A 348 6.60 5.46 -16.21
N ASP A 349 6.00 4.87 -15.16
CA ASP A 349 5.81 5.53 -13.87
C ASP A 349 7.14 5.62 -13.11
N LYS A 350 7.83 6.74 -13.33
CA LYS A 350 9.11 7.07 -12.69
C LYS A 350 8.92 7.54 -11.25
N SER A 351 8.38 6.67 -10.41
CA SER A 351 8.35 6.85 -8.96
C SER A 351 9.72 6.44 -8.38
N ASP A 352 10.74 7.23 -8.74
CA ASP A 352 12.18 6.93 -8.56
C ASP A 352 12.72 7.37 -7.19
N ASP A 353 13.92 6.89 -6.83
CA ASP A 353 14.71 7.34 -5.67
C ASP A 353 14.00 7.29 -4.29
N ASN A 354 12.90 6.52 -4.18
CA ASN A 354 12.13 6.38 -2.95
C ASN A 354 12.85 5.50 -1.91
N VAL A 355 12.71 5.86 -0.62
CA VAL A 355 13.34 5.16 0.51
C VAL A 355 12.28 4.51 1.40
N ILE A 356 12.24 3.19 1.42
CA ILE A 356 11.32 2.38 2.22
C ILE A 356 12.14 1.73 3.34
N ARG A 357 12.07 2.25 4.57
CA ARG A 357 12.99 1.84 5.66
C ARG A 357 12.34 1.53 7.01
N GLY A 358 12.78 0.47 7.68
CA GLY A 358 12.38 0.16 9.06
C GLY A 358 10.88 -0.17 9.27
N ASN A 359 10.11 -0.39 8.20
CA ASN A 359 8.69 -0.71 8.30
C ASN A 359 8.47 -2.15 8.79
N HIS A 360 7.32 -2.39 9.42
CA HIS A 360 6.83 -3.72 9.76
C HIS A 360 5.59 -4.03 8.91
N VAL A 361 5.65 -5.08 8.11
CA VAL A 361 4.58 -5.47 7.19
C VAL A 361 4.18 -6.93 7.41
N SER A 362 2.88 -7.19 7.62
CA SER A 362 2.34 -8.53 7.91
C SER A 362 0.90 -8.68 7.42
N ASP A 363 0.38 -9.90 7.37
CA ASP A 363 -1.03 -10.18 7.01
C ASP A 363 -1.47 -9.59 5.65
N THR A 364 -0.51 -9.42 4.73
CA THR A 364 -0.72 -8.99 3.35
C THR A 364 -1.05 -10.21 2.49
N THR A 365 -2.04 -10.11 1.60
CA THR A 365 -2.40 -11.21 0.70
C THR A 365 -1.56 -11.22 -0.57
N ALA A 366 -1.10 -10.04 -1.01
CA ALA A 366 -0.03 -9.88 -1.99
C ALA A 366 1.28 -9.45 -1.30
N GLU A 367 2.33 -9.15 -2.08
CA GLU A 367 3.67 -8.86 -1.58
C GLU A 367 3.66 -7.83 -0.43
N SER A 368 4.53 -8.02 0.56
CA SER A 368 4.75 -7.00 1.59
C SER A 368 5.28 -5.70 0.97
N VAL A 369 6.12 -5.78 -0.07
CA VAL A 369 6.51 -4.64 -0.90
C VAL A 369 6.59 -5.04 -2.38
N ASP A 370 5.86 -4.36 -3.27
CA ASP A 370 6.03 -4.52 -4.72
C ASP A 370 6.59 -3.23 -5.34
N ILE A 371 7.70 -3.38 -6.05
CA ILE A 371 8.40 -2.31 -6.77
C ILE A 371 8.23 -2.56 -8.26
N LYS A 372 7.32 -1.82 -8.91
CA LYS A 372 6.96 -2.06 -10.32
C LYS A 372 8.04 -1.57 -11.30
N GLU A 373 7.99 -2.13 -12.50
CA GLU A 373 8.69 -1.62 -13.68
C GLU A 373 8.32 -0.16 -13.95
N GLY A 374 9.28 0.64 -14.43
CA GLY A 374 9.17 2.10 -14.49
C GLY A 374 9.98 2.83 -13.41
N THR A 375 10.24 2.18 -12.27
CA THR A 375 10.92 2.77 -11.10
C THR A 375 12.42 2.44 -11.05
N THR A 376 13.23 3.39 -10.58
CA THR A 376 14.70 3.29 -10.54
C THR A 376 15.30 3.83 -9.23
N GLY A 377 16.44 3.29 -8.80
CA GLY A 377 17.38 3.95 -7.86
C GLY A 377 16.95 4.02 -6.39
N GLY A 378 15.76 3.53 -6.05
CA GLY A 378 15.26 3.52 -4.68
C GLY A 378 15.97 2.54 -3.75
N SER A 379 15.55 2.51 -2.48
CA SER A 379 16.11 1.58 -1.50
C SER A 379 15.05 1.01 -0.55
N LEU A 380 15.17 -0.28 -0.27
CA LEU A 380 14.36 -1.04 0.67
C LEU A 380 15.26 -1.54 1.80
N VAL A 381 15.29 -0.83 2.94
CA VAL A 381 16.35 -0.99 3.96
C VAL A 381 15.82 -1.27 5.38
N GLY A 382 16.21 -2.40 5.96
CA GLY A 382 15.96 -2.69 7.38
C GLY A 382 14.50 -2.94 7.75
N ASN A 383 13.65 -3.28 6.79
CA ASN A 383 12.24 -3.60 7.01
C ASN A 383 12.07 -5.03 7.53
N THR A 384 10.89 -5.32 8.08
CA THR A 384 10.53 -6.64 8.58
C THR A 384 9.23 -7.12 7.94
N PHE A 385 9.23 -8.37 7.47
CA PHE A 385 8.12 -8.97 6.72
C PHE A 385 7.68 -10.29 7.35
N ASP A 386 6.37 -10.52 7.42
CA ASP A 386 5.75 -11.81 7.75
C ASP A 386 4.75 -12.18 6.64
N GLY A 387 5.13 -13.15 5.80
CA GLY A 387 4.34 -13.59 4.65
C GLY A 387 3.31 -14.67 4.97
N SER A 388 3.03 -14.96 6.25
CA SER A 388 2.01 -15.95 6.66
C SER A 388 0.60 -15.63 6.13
N GLY A 389 0.35 -14.41 5.68
CA GLY A 389 -0.93 -13.96 5.10
C GLY A 389 -1.03 -14.06 3.58
N LEU A 390 0.05 -14.38 2.86
CA LEU A 390 0.11 -14.40 1.40
C LEU A 390 -0.90 -15.40 0.81
N SER A 391 -1.65 -15.02 -0.23
CA SER A 391 -2.59 -15.91 -0.91
C SER A 391 -1.90 -16.94 -1.81
N GLY A 392 -0.67 -16.67 -2.26
CA GLY A 392 0.11 -17.53 -3.13
C GLY A 392 -0.33 -17.45 -4.61
N GLY A 393 0.15 -18.39 -5.43
CA GLY A 393 -0.09 -18.37 -6.87
C GLY A 393 0.92 -17.48 -7.58
N HIS A 394 0.59 -16.21 -7.80
CA HIS A 394 1.57 -15.20 -8.22
C HIS A 394 2.08 -14.36 -7.05
N ASP A 395 1.28 -14.29 -5.99
CA ASP A 395 1.52 -13.55 -4.76
C ASP A 395 2.35 -14.41 -3.77
N ASP A 396 3.57 -14.80 -4.15
CA ASP A 396 4.30 -15.92 -3.53
C ASP A 396 5.65 -15.55 -2.88
N SER A 397 5.97 -14.26 -2.77
CA SER A 397 7.14 -13.75 -2.04
C SER A 397 6.85 -12.51 -1.17
N TRP A 398 7.78 -12.12 -0.28
CA TRP A 398 7.61 -10.89 0.51
C TRP A 398 7.82 -9.63 -0.32
N VAL A 399 8.71 -9.71 -1.32
CA VAL A 399 9.17 -8.57 -2.10
C VAL A 399 9.46 -9.02 -3.53
N ASP A 400 8.77 -8.44 -4.50
CA ASP A 400 9.15 -8.56 -5.91
C ASP A 400 9.63 -7.21 -6.46
N VAL A 401 10.76 -7.23 -7.17
CA VAL A 401 11.44 -6.06 -7.71
C VAL A 401 11.47 -6.13 -9.23
N LYS A 402 10.54 -5.41 -9.84
CA LYS A 402 10.38 -5.21 -11.28
C LYS A 402 11.03 -3.89 -11.76
N GLY A 403 11.41 -3.01 -10.83
CA GLY A 403 12.22 -1.81 -11.07
C GLY A 403 13.72 -2.09 -11.28
N ASN A 404 14.50 -1.01 -11.43
CA ASN A 404 15.94 -1.05 -11.72
C ASN A 404 16.82 -0.40 -10.64
N ASP A 405 18.06 -0.90 -10.52
CA ASP A 405 19.13 -0.31 -9.68
C ASP A 405 18.74 -0.09 -8.19
N TRP A 406 17.77 -0.86 -7.67
CA TRP A 406 17.33 -0.76 -6.28
C TRP A 406 18.31 -1.41 -5.29
N LEU A 407 18.45 -0.81 -4.11
CA LEU A 407 19.20 -1.40 -2.99
C LEU A 407 18.27 -2.08 -1.98
N ILE A 408 18.29 -3.41 -1.92
CA ILE A 408 17.48 -4.23 -1.01
C ILE A 408 18.40 -4.73 0.12
N LYS A 409 18.39 -4.05 1.27
CA LYS A 409 19.44 -4.22 2.28
C LYS A 409 18.96 -4.44 3.71
N ALA A 410 19.56 -5.43 4.38
CA ALA A 410 19.37 -5.69 5.82
C ALA A 410 17.91 -5.91 6.27
N ASN A 411 17.01 -6.28 5.36
CA ASN A 411 15.64 -6.63 5.68
C ASN A 411 15.56 -8.02 6.33
N ILE A 412 14.49 -8.28 7.09
CA ILE A 412 14.25 -9.57 7.74
C ILE A 412 12.87 -10.08 7.33
N GLY A 413 12.83 -11.18 6.56
CA GLY A 413 11.60 -11.86 6.18
C GLY A 413 11.43 -13.18 6.92
N ARG A 414 10.17 -13.51 7.26
CA ARG A 414 9.75 -14.83 7.77
C ARG A 414 8.52 -15.32 7.05
N HIS A 415 8.45 -16.64 6.84
CA HIS A 415 7.30 -17.36 6.29
C HIS A 415 6.89 -16.89 4.89
N SER A 416 7.16 -17.69 3.85
CA SER A 416 6.77 -17.38 2.48
C SER A 416 6.19 -18.60 1.76
N ASN A 417 5.36 -18.34 0.74
CA ASN A 417 4.67 -19.38 -0.01
C ASN A 417 5.56 -20.07 -1.06
N GLU A 418 6.51 -19.35 -1.67
CA GLU A 418 7.51 -19.92 -2.57
C GLU A 418 8.91 -19.35 -2.26
N ASP A 419 9.20 -18.11 -2.66
CA ASP A 419 10.52 -17.47 -2.53
C ASP A 419 10.53 -16.37 -1.43
N GLY A 420 11.70 -16.01 -0.92
CA GLY A 420 11.83 -14.87 0.00
C GLY A 420 11.72 -13.51 -0.72
N PHE A 421 12.63 -13.28 -1.66
CA PHE A 421 12.71 -12.08 -2.50
C PHE A 421 12.77 -12.48 -3.97
N GLN A 422 12.11 -11.72 -4.84
CA GLN A 422 12.07 -11.94 -6.28
C GLN A 422 12.52 -10.71 -7.08
N THR A 423 12.92 -10.96 -8.32
CA THR A 423 12.95 -9.93 -9.37
C THR A 423 12.28 -10.46 -10.62
N HIS A 424 11.31 -9.73 -11.19
CA HIS A 424 10.70 -10.08 -12.46
C HIS A 424 10.96 -9.03 -13.56
N ARG A 425 11.23 -9.50 -14.78
CA ARG A 425 11.29 -8.63 -15.96
C ARG A 425 9.98 -8.63 -16.74
N ILE A 426 9.12 -7.65 -16.47
CA ILE A 426 7.85 -7.46 -17.20
C ILE A 426 8.08 -6.90 -18.61
N LEU A 427 9.09 -6.05 -18.78
CA LEU A 427 9.46 -5.39 -20.04
C LEU A 427 10.97 -5.47 -20.29
N ASP A 428 11.38 -5.48 -21.56
CA ASP A 428 12.80 -5.35 -21.91
C ASP A 428 13.41 -4.07 -21.30
N GLY A 429 14.56 -4.21 -20.62
CA GLY A 429 15.25 -3.11 -19.94
C GLY A 429 14.86 -2.85 -18.49
N TRP A 430 13.90 -3.61 -17.92
CA TRP A 430 13.47 -3.49 -16.52
C TRP A 430 13.83 -4.74 -15.68
N GLY A 431 13.63 -4.69 -14.37
CA GLY A 431 13.95 -5.78 -13.45
C GLY A 431 15.45 -6.09 -13.33
N THR A 432 16.33 -5.09 -13.43
CA THR A 432 17.79 -5.30 -13.57
C THR A 432 18.63 -4.34 -12.71
N GLY A 433 19.88 -4.73 -12.41
CA GLY A 433 20.84 -3.92 -11.63
C GLY A 433 20.58 -3.89 -10.12
N ASN A 434 19.53 -4.57 -9.64
CA ASN A 434 19.15 -4.54 -8.23
C ASN A 434 20.16 -5.30 -7.36
N VAL A 435 20.45 -4.78 -6.16
CA VAL A 435 21.46 -5.32 -5.24
C VAL A 435 20.83 -5.75 -3.92
N PHE A 436 20.88 -7.05 -3.65
CA PHE A 436 20.39 -7.68 -2.43
C PHE A 436 21.54 -7.92 -1.46
N GLN A 437 21.59 -7.19 -0.33
CA GLN A 437 22.70 -7.23 0.63
C GLN A 437 22.30 -7.44 2.10
N ALA A 438 23.02 -8.33 2.80
CA ALA A 438 22.92 -8.53 4.25
C ALA A 438 21.50 -8.80 4.81
N ASN A 439 20.55 -9.20 3.97
CA ASN A 439 19.19 -9.54 4.39
C ASN A 439 19.19 -10.89 5.15
N THR A 440 18.17 -11.12 5.96
CA THR A 440 17.90 -12.40 6.63
C THR A 440 16.55 -12.94 6.17
N ALA A 441 16.57 -14.00 5.34
CA ALA A 441 15.40 -14.66 4.80
C ALA A 441 15.19 -16.01 5.49
N GLN A 442 14.24 -16.08 6.42
CA GLN A 442 13.73 -17.35 6.93
C GLN A 442 12.50 -17.72 6.07
N VAL A 443 12.73 -18.44 4.98
CA VAL A 443 11.68 -18.61 3.94
C VAL A 443 10.61 -19.60 4.42
N ASP A 444 10.99 -20.68 5.09
CA ASP A 444 10.11 -21.78 5.51
C ASP A 444 9.29 -22.37 4.34
N GLY A 445 9.81 -22.30 3.11
CA GLY A 445 9.08 -22.46 1.86
C GLY A 445 9.84 -23.24 0.76
N PRO A 446 9.12 -23.64 -0.31
CA PRO A 446 9.63 -24.54 -1.36
C PRO A 446 10.63 -23.89 -2.35
N GLY A 447 10.78 -22.57 -2.34
CA GLY A 447 11.62 -21.81 -3.26
C GLY A 447 13.03 -21.49 -2.75
N TYR A 448 13.54 -20.33 -3.17
CA TYR A 448 14.84 -19.75 -2.84
C TYR A 448 14.73 -18.62 -1.80
N GLY A 449 15.86 -18.24 -1.19
CA GLY A 449 15.96 -16.94 -0.52
C GLY A 449 15.82 -15.76 -1.49
N PHE A 450 16.44 -15.86 -2.67
CA PHE A 450 16.40 -14.85 -3.74
C PHE A 450 16.23 -15.51 -5.11
N HIS A 451 15.17 -15.19 -5.85
CA HIS A 451 14.89 -15.76 -7.17
C HIS A 451 14.77 -14.69 -8.25
N PHE A 452 15.66 -14.74 -9.25
CA PHE A 452 15.70 -13.73 -10.31
C PHE A 452 15.19 -14.30 -11.65
N ALA A 453 14.11 -13.71 -12.18
CA ALA A 453 13.33 -14.20 -13.31
C ALA A 453 13.19 -13.17 -14.46
N PRO A 454 14.12 -13.13 -15.43
CA PRO A 454 15.40 -13.83 -15.47
C PRO A 454 16.46 -13.11 -14.61
N VAL A 455 17.68 -13.62 -14.61
CA VAL A 455 18.78 -13.12 -13.75
C VAL A 455 19.15 -11.66 -14.01
N GLU A 456 19.21 -11.26 -15.29
CA GLU A 456 19.70 -9.95 -15.73
C GLU A 456 21.01 -9.53 -15.02
N ASN A 457 21.17 -8.26 -14.62
CA ASN A 457 22.33 -7.77 -13.87
C ASN A 457 22.10 -7.75 -12.35
N ASN A 458 21.12 -8.49 -11.83
CA ASN A 458 20.80 -8.49 -10.40
C ASN A 458 21.89 -9.21 -9.58
N LYS A 459 22.27 -8.62 -8.44
CA LYS A 459 23.35 -9.12 -7.58
C LYS A 459 22.81 -9.51 -6.21
N VAL A 460 23.09 -10.73 -5.77
CA VAL A 460 22.97 -11.15 -4.36
C VAL A 460 24.37 -11.27 -3.74
N THR A 461 24.58 -10.66 -2.57
CA THR A 461 25.87 -10.74 -1.87
C THR A 461 25.93 -11.92 -0.90
N CYS A 462 27.14 -12.42 -0.64
CA CYS A 462 27.33 -13.61 0.23
C CYS A 462 27.16 -13.34 1.74
N ASP A 463 26.84 -12.11 2.15
CA ASP A 463 26.51 -11.73 3.52
C ASP A 463 24.99 -11.86 3.84
N ASN A 464 24.16 -12.14 2.84
CA ASN A 464 22.76 -12.53 3.04
C ASN A 464 22.69 -13.89 3.77
N LYS A 465 21.73 -14.03 4.67
CA LYS A 465 21.47 -15.26 5.42
C LYS A 465 20.13 -15.83 4.97
N VAL A 466 20.13 -17.11 4.60
CA VAL A 466 18.92 -17.83 4.17
C VAL A 466 18.77 -19.09 5.02
N THR A 467 17.59 -19.31 5.58
CA THR A 467 17.22 -20.56 6.25
C THR A 467 15.91 -21.09 5.68
N ASP A 468 15.78 -22.41 5.65
CA ASP A 468 14.54 -23.13 5.34
C ASP A 468 13.90 -22.77 3.98
N ALA A 469 14.73 -22.39 2.99
CA ALA A 469 14.38 -22.28 1.58
C ALA A 469 14.80 -23.57 0.85
N ALA A 470 13.84 -24.35 0.33
CA ALA A 470 14.12 -25.70 -0.16
C ALA A 470 15.04 -25.78 -1.40
N LYS A 471 15.11 -24.72 -2.22
CA LYS A 471 16.05 -24.60 -3.36
C LYS A 471 17.36 -23.88 -2.98
N GLY A 472 17.48 -23.35 -1.76
CA GLY A 472 18.70 -22.75 -1.21
C GLY A 472 18.77 -21.22 -1.32
N LEU A 473 19.99 -20.67 -1.27
CA LEU A 473 20.22 -19.23 -1.13
C LEU A 473 19.64 -18.43 -2.30
N ALA A 474 20.04 -18.72 -3.53
CA ALA A 474 19.53 -18.06 -4.73
C ALA A 474 19.66 -18.94 -5.97
N ASN A 475 18.97 -18.57 -7.05
CA ASN A 475 19.14 -19.18 -8.38
C ASN A 475 20.42 -18.73 -9.12
N VAL A 476 21.28 -17.96 -8.44
CA VAL A 476 22.58 -17.46 -8.91
C VAL A 476 23.68 -17.65 -7.86
N THR A 477 24.94 -17.56 -8.28
CA THR A 477 26.07 -17.56 -7.33
C THR A 477 26.17 -16.20 -6.65
N CYS A 478 26.23 -16.17 -5.31
CA CYS A 478 26.45 -14.92 -4.57
C CYS A 478 27.85 -14.36 -4.85
N SER A 479 28.01 -13.04 -4.73
CA SER A 479 29.31 -12.37 -4.95
C SER A 479 29.58 -11.29 -3.91
N SER A 480 30.84 -11.09 -3.54
CA SER A 480 31.28 -10.03 -2.60
C SER A 480 30.96 -8.64 -3.14
#